data_AF-A0A165CLV1-F1
#
_entry.id   AF-A0A165CLV1-F1
#
_cell.length_a   1.000
_cell.length_b   1.000
_cell.length_c   1.000
_cell.angle_alpha   90.00
_cell.angle_beta   90.00
_cell.angle_gamma   90.00
#
_symmetry.space_group_name_H-M   'P 1'
#
loop_
_entity.id
_entity.type
_entity.pdbx_description
1 polymer ?
#
loop_
_entity_poly.entity_id
_entity_poly.type
_entity_poly.pdbx_seq_one_letter_code
_entity_poly.pdbx_strand_id
1 'polypeptide(L)'
;MKPPMLKADGGNWFSWKARMELQLGRRGHVGHLRSTQTVPPDPALAPGFDYDTVQADPSLLAQYRTDERLFLHWQNENNAVLLHIVSGLPDSLTTKALRLKLANKLWKWLVDEYEKKGDAYAQSVRRTFDDKRCTATGDVRAHIDDMEEIRARYDAAASEPMLDSEYYRAIVDSGASRHMSSLGSRFVTLRPIPPHPIIAAEGAVFHATMEGD
;
A
#
# COMPACT_ATOMS: atom_id res chain seq x y z
N MET A 1 12.13 -13.71 7.47
CA MET A 1 12.42 -12.29 7.19
C MET A 1 11.38 -11.45 7.93
N LYS A 2 11.81 -10.55 8.82
CA LYS A 2 10.89 -9.62 9.50
C LYS A 2 10.45 -8.56 8.47
N PRO A 3 9.15 -8.30 8.27
CA PRO A 3 8.72 -7.21 7.39
C PRO A 3 9.22 -5.87 7.96
N PRO A 4 9.55 -4.89 7.09
CA PRO A 4 9.89 -3.55 7.57
C PRO A 4 8.69 -2.95 8.33
N MET A 5 8.95 -2.00 9.22
CA MET A 5 7.86 -1.27 9.88
C MET A 5 7.03 -0.49 8.85
N LEU A 6 5.72 -0.46 9.07
CA LEU A 6 4.81 0.42 8.36
C LEU A 6 5.17 1.87 8.69
N LYS A 7 5.43 2.69 7.67
CA LYS A 7 5.71 4.11 7.86
C LYS A 7 4.43 4.87 8.17
N ALA A 8 4.52 5.86 9.08
CA ALA A 8 3.38 6.64 9.51
C ALA A 8 2.72 7.45 8.35
N ASP A 9 3.52 7.86 7.38
CA ASP A 9 3.11 8.59 6.17
C ASP A 9 2.46 7.69 5.10
N GLY A 10 2.50 6.36 5.26
CA GLY A 10 1.99 5.40 4.28
C GLY A 10 2.91 5.15 3.09
N GLY A 11 4.13 5.71 3.06
CA GLY A 11 5.05 5.64 1.92
C GLY A 11 5.63 4.26 1.62
N ASN A 12 5.27 3.23 2.39
CA ASN A 12 5.55 1.84 2.05
C ASN A 12 4.31 0.94 2.16
N TRP A 13 3.10 1.52 2.19
CA TRP A 13 1.87 0.79 2.48
C TRP A 13 1.66 -0.42 1.56
N PHE A 14 1.69 -0.24 0.24
CA PHE A 14 1.38 -1.33 -0.70
C PHE A 14 2.44 -2.42 -0.68
N SER A 15 3.73 -2.05 -0.68
CA SER A 15 4.81 -3.03 -0.56
C SER A 15 4.78 -3.77 0.80
N TRP A 16 4.41 -3.09 1.89
CA TRP A 16 4.21 -3.69 3.20
C TRP A 16 3.01 -4.64 3.21
N LYS A 17 1.86 -4.21 2.67
CA LYS A 17 0.61 -4.98 2.57
C LYS A 17 0.85 -6.27 1.80
N ALA A 18 1.45 -6.19 0.61
CA ALA A 18 1.77 -7.33 -0.24
C ALA A 18 2.69 -8.34 0.47
N ARG A 19 3.74 -7.86 1.15
CA ARG A 19 4.63 -8.72 1.94
C ARG A 19 3.89 -9.40 3.08
N MET A 20 2.97 -8.70 3.74
CA MET A 20 2.21 -9.23 4.85
C MET A 20 1.25 -10.35 4.39
N GLU A 21 0.52 -10.12 3.30
CA GLU A 21 -0.34 -11.13 2.68
C GLU A 21 0.45 -12.35 2.23
N LEU A 22 1.63 -12.17 1.62
CA LEU A 22 2.50 -13.28 1.20
C LEU A 22 2.99 -14.12 2.40
N GLN A 23 3.43 -13.45 3.48
CA GLN A 23 3.94 -14.12 4.67
C GLN A 23 2.85 -14.88 5.44
N LEU A 24 1.63 -14.36 5.45
CA LEU A 24 0.47 -15.01 6.06
C LEU A 24 -0.10 -16.10 5.15
N GLY A 25 -0.04 -15.91 3.83
CA GLY A 25 -0.38 -16.90 2.81
C GLY A 25 0.46 -18.15 2.90
N ARG A 26 1.79 -18.01 3.04
CA ARG A 26 2.71 -19.13 3.27
C ARG A 26 2.34 -19.97 4.51
N ARG A 27 1.66 -19.37 5.50
CA ARG A 27 1.25 -20.03 6.74
C ARG A 27 -0.20 -20.52 6.74
N GLY A 28 -0.93 -20.34 5.63
CA GLY A 28 -2.34 -20.73 5.54
C GLY A 28 -3.32 -19.78 6.27
N HIS A 29 -2.87 -18.61 6.73
CA HIS A 29 -3.69 -17.74 7.58
C HIS A 29 -4.44 -16.62 6.83
N VAL A 30 -4.43 -16.61 5.48
CA VAL A 30 -5.12 -15.55 4.70
C VAL A 30 -6.63 -15.51 4.99
N GLY A 31 -7.23 -16.63 5.39
CA GLY A 31 -8.64 -16.68 5.75
C GLY A 31 -9.00 -15.80 6.96
N HIS A 32 -8.08 -15.67 7.93
CA HIS A 32 -8.22 -14.79 9.09
C HIS A 32 -8.16 -13.30 8.71
N LEU A 33 -7.47 -12.94 7.61
CA LEU A 33 -7.44 -11.56 7.10
C LEU A 33 -8.72 -11.20 6.36
N ARG A 34 -9.15 -12.08 5.43
CA ARG A 34 -10.22 -11.79 4.47
C ARG A 34 -11.61 -12.10 5.00
N SER A 35 -11.73 -12.53 6.26
CA SER A 35 -12.99 -12.98 6.87
C SER A 35 -13.65 -14.14 6.11
N THR A 36 -12.87 -14.99 5.45
CA THR A 36 -13.41 -16.16 4.75
C THR A 36 -13.52 -17.39 5.64
N GLN A 37 -12.90 -17.36 6.82
CA GLN A 37 -13.11 -18.35 7.86
C GLN A 37 -14.21 -17.92 8.83
N THR A 38 -15.09 -18.86 9.15
CA THR A 38 -16.11 -18.69 10.18
C THR A 38 -15.46 -18.73 11.56
N VAL A 39 -15.86 -17.82 12.44
CA VAL A 39 -15.44 -17.81 13.85
C VAL A 39 -16.21 -18.92 14.57
N PRO A 40 -15.55 -19.97 15.11
CA PRO A 40 -16.23 -20.97 15.92
C PRO A 40 -16.81 -20.30 17.18
N PRO A 41 -18.01 -20.68 17.64
CA PRO A 41 -18.55 -20.19 18.90
C PRO A 41 -17.67 -20.69 20.05
N ASP A 42 -17.54 -19.87 21.09
CA ASP A 42 -16.93 -20.29 22.35
C ASP A 42 -17.97 -21.16 23.11
N PRO A 43 -17.69 -22.46 23.31
CA PRO A 43 -18.65 -23.34 23.99
C PRO A 43 -18.89 -22.94 25.45
N ALA A 44 -17.93 -22.26 26.10
CA ALA A 44 -18.07 -21.79 27.48
C ALA A 44 -18.97 -20.54 27.60
N LEU A 45 -19.26 -19.87 26.47
CA LEU A 45 -20.18 -18.72 26.40
C LEU A 45 -21.54 -19.10 25.81
N ALA A 46 -21.80 -20.39 25.58
CA ALA A 46 -23.08 -20.86 25.08
C ALA A 46 -24.20 -20.52 26.10
N PRO A 47 -25.37 -20.03 25.64
CA PRO A 47 -26.50 -19.77 26.54
C PRO A 47 -26.90 -21.03 27.33
N GLY A 48 -26.98 -20.91 28.65
CA GLY A 48 -27.33 -22.04 29.53
C GLY A 48 -26.20 -23.05 29.75
N PHE A 49 -24.95 -22.69 29.43
CA PHE A 49 -23.78 -23.51 29.74
C PHE A 49 -23.62 -23.71 31.26
N ASP A 50 -23.60 -24.97 31.67
CA ASP A 50 -23.24 -25.43 33.01
C ASP A 50 -22.22 -26.56 32.89
N TYR A 51 -21.00 -26.29 33.37
CA TYR A 51 -19.89 -27.21 33.24
C TYR A 51 -20.10 -28.50 34.06
N ASP A 52 -20.78 -28.42 35.20
CA ASP A 52 -21.05 -29.59 36.04
C ASP A 52 -22.00 -30.56 35.34
N THR A 53 -23.05 -30.03 34.70
CA THR A 53 -23.98 -30.81 33.85
C THR A 53 -23.26 -31.40 32.63
N VAL A 54 -22.41 -30.64 31.95
CA VAL A 54 -21.61 -31.14 30.81
C VAL A 54 -20.66 -32.25 31.22
N GLN A 55 -20.04 -32.14 32.40
CA GLN A 55 -19.09 -33.13 32.91
C GLN A 55 -19.76 -34.44 33.34
N ALA A 56 -21.02 -34.38 33.80
CA ALA A 56 -21.79 -35.54 34.23
C ALA A 56 -22.27 -36.43 33.07
N ASP A 57 -22.42 -35.89 31.86
CA ASP A 57 -22.83 -36.63 30.65
C ASP A 57 -21.63 -36.85 29.69
N PRO A 58 -21.19 -38.11 29.48
CA PRO A 58 -20.07 -38.42 28.59
C PRO A 58 -20.23 -37.94 27.14
N SER A 59 -21.46 -37.90 26.62
CA SER A 59 -21.72 -37.48 25.24
C SER A 59 -21.61 -35.96 25.11
N LEU A 60 -22.16 -35.20 26.07
CA LEU A 60 -22.03 -33.75 26.13
C LEU A 60 -20.58 -33.33 26.34
N LEU A 61 -19.84 -34.03 27.22
CA LEU A 61 -18.43 -33.77 27.44
C LEU A 61 -17.58 -33.99 26.18
N ALA A 62 -17.87 -35.03 25.39
CA ALA A 62 -17.18 -35.31 24.13
C ALA A 62 -17.44 -34.24 23.08
N GLN A 63 -18.68 -33.74 23.00
CA GLN A 63 -19.03 -32.63 22.11
C GLN A 63 -18.34 -31.33 22.55
N TYR A 64 -18.44 -30.97 23.84
CA TYR A 64 -17.80 -29.77 24.40
C TYR A 64 -16.30 -29.74 24.09
N ARG A 65 -15.58 -30.86 24.32
CA ARG A 65 -14.14 -30.95 24.02
C ARG A 65 -13.82 -30.78 22.54
N THR A 66 -14.70 -31.24 21.66
CA THR A 66 -14.54 -31.06 20.21
C THR A 66 -14.69 -29.60 19.83
N ASP A 67 -15.73 -28.94 20.32
CA ASP A 67 -16.01 -27.53 20.06
C ASP A 67 -14.94 -26.62 20.67
N GLU A 68 -14.51 -26.91 21.91
CA GLU A 68 -13.44 -26.19 22.60
C GLU A 68 -12.12 -26.29 21.83
N ARG A 69 -11.76 -27.47 21.33
CA ARG A 69 -10.56 -27.65 20.52
C ARG A 69 -10.63 -26.85 19.22
N LEU A 70 -11.79 -26.81 18.55
CA LEU A 70 -11.98 -26.00 17.34
C LEU A 70 -11.84 -24.51 17.64
N PHE A 71 -12.46 -24.03 18.71
CA PHE A 71 -12.38 -22.65 19.15
C PHE A 71 -10.95 -22.23 19.53
N LEU A 72 -10.27 -23.03 20.37
CA LEU A 72 -8.89 -22.77 20.79
C LEU A 72 -7.91 -22.79 19.61
N HIS A 73 -8.09 -23.73 18.68
CA HIS A 73 -7.28 -23.79 17.46
C HIS A 73 -7.45 -22.51 16.64
N TRP A 74 -8.70 -22.11 16.35
CA TRP A 74 -8.98 -20.87 15.63
C TRP A 74 -8.44 -19.63 16.36
N GLN A 75 -8.60 -19.56 17.69
CA GLN A 75 -8.13 -18.44 18.51
C GLN A 75 -6.61 -18.31 18.46
N ASN A 76 -5.89 -19.44 18.53
CA ASN A 76 -4.43 -19.46 18.43
C ASN A 76 -3.95 -18.96 17.06
N GLU A 77 -4.59 -19.37 15.97
CA GLU A 77 -4.27 -18.86 14.64
C GLU A 77 -4.57 -17.36 14.51
N ASN A 78 -5.73 -16.89 14.98
CA ASN A 78 -6.07 -15.47 14.98
C ASN A 78 -5.02 -14.65 15.77
N ASN A 79 -4.60 -15.12 16.94
CA ASN A 79 -3.56 -14.47 17.74
C ASN A 79 -2.19 -14.47 17.05
N ALA A 80 -1.83 -15.55 16.37
CA ALA A 80 -0.60 -15.61 15.59
C ALA A 80 -0.60 -14.57 14.46
N VAL A 81 -1.74 -14.37 13.78
CA VAL A 81 -1.90 -13.33 12.75
C VAL A 81 -1.80 -11.94 13.36
N LEU A 82 -2.50 -11.68 14.47
CA LEU A 82 -2.44 -10.39 15.18
C LEU A 82 -1.00 -10.03 15.56
N LEU A 83 -0.28 -10.96 16.18
CA LEU A 83 1.13 -10.76 16.55
C LEU A 83 2.00 -10.47 15.33
N HIS A 84 1.77 -11.18 14.22
CA HIS A 84 2.53 -10.99 13.00
C HIS A 84 2.28 -9.60 12.39
N ILE A 85 1.03 -9.13 12.34
CA ILE A 85 0.66 -7.77 11.91
C ILE A 85 1.28 -6.72 12.83
N VAL A 86 1.04 -6.83 14.14
CA VAL A 86 1.49 -5.87 15.16
C VAL A 86 3.01 -5.73 15.17
N SER A 87 3.76 -6.82 14.93
CA SER A 87 5.23 -6.78 14.84
C SER A 87 5.77 -5.88 13.72
N GLY A 88 4.94 -5.55 12.75
CA GLY A 88 5.25 -4.65 11.64
C GLY A 88 4.68 -3.24 11.80
N LEU A 89 4.07 -2.89 12.95
CA LEU A 89 3.51 -1.57 13.21
C LEU A 89 4.42 -0.72 14.12
N PRO A 90 4.40 0.61 13.98
CA PRO A 90 4.97 1.51 14.97
C PRO A 90 4.11 1.55 16.25
N ASP A 91 4.74 1.85 17.40
CA ASP A 91 4.12 1.83 18.73
C ASP A 91 2.84 2.66 18.84
N SER A 92 2.80 3.79 18.12
CA SER A 92 1.63 4.67 18.03
C SER A 92 0.38 3.98 17.49
N LEU A 93 0.55 3.00 16.60
CA LEU A 93 -0.55 2.20 16.05
C LEU A 93 -0.77 0.92 16.84
N THR A 94 0.28 0.35 17.44
CA THR A 94 0.23 -0.88 18.23
C THR A 94 -0.83 -0.80 19.34
N THR A 95 -0.89 0.32 20.06
CA THR A 95 -1.88 0.50 21.14
C THR A 95 -3.33 0.41 20.63
N LYS A 96 -3.61 0.97 19.45
CA LYS A 96 -4.94 0.89 18.82
C LYS A 96 -5.18 -0.51 18.25
N ALA A 97 -4.16 -1.11 17.64
CA ALA A 97 -4.22 -2.45 17.06
C ALA A 97 -4.50 -3.53 18.12
N LEU A 98 -3.87 -3.47 19.29
CA LEU A 98 -4.07 -4.42 20.38
C LEU A 98 -5.47 -4.40 20.99
N ARG A 99 -6.26 -3.33 20.76
CA ARG A 99 -7.68 -3.30 21.15
C ARG A 99 -8.56 -4.13 20.21
N LEU A 100 -8.09 -4.41 18.99
CA LEU A 100 -8.80 -5.20 18.00
C LEU A 100 -8.44 -6.67 18.19
N LYS A 101 -9.36 -7.43 18.80
CA LYS A 101 -9.16 -8.86 19.11
C LYS A 101 -9.26 -9.79 17.89
N LEU A 102 -9.67 -9.27 16.74
CA LEU A 102 -9.85 -10.05 15.51
C LEU A 102 -8.92 -9.54 14.42
N ALA A 103 -8.16 -10.45 13.82
CA ALA A 103 -7.20 -10.16 12.76
C ALA A 103 -7.85 -9.46 11.56
N ASN A 104 -9.05 -9.89 11.14
CA ASN A 104 -9.79 -9.25 10.05
C ASN A 104 -10.19 -7.80 10.36
N LYS A 105 -10.56 -7.50 11.61
CA LYS A 105 -10.93 -6.13 12.04
C LYS A 105 -9.70 -5.23 12.04
N LEU A 106 -8.57 -5.72 12.54
CA LEU A 106 -7.29 -5.03 12.46
C LEU A 106 -6.87 -4.77 11.01
N TRP A 107 -6.93 -5.82 10.17
CA TRP A 107 -6.57 -5.73 8.76
C TRP A 107 -7.45 -4.72 8.00
N LYS A 108 -8.77 -4.81 8.18
CA LYS A 108 -9.71 -3.87 7.57
C LYS A 108 -9.42 -2.44 8.00
N TRP A 109 -9.20 -2.19 9.29
CA TRP A 109 -8.87 -0.85 9.76
C TRP A 109 -7.56 -0.32 9.13
N LEU A 110 -6.52 -1.15 9.03
CA LEU A 110 -5.27 -0.77 8.36
C LEU A 110 -5.51 -0.42 6.89
N VAL A 111 -6.28 -1.24 6.17
CA VAL A 111 -6.64 -0.99 4.76
C VAL A 111 -7.38 0.33 4.61
N ASP A 112 -8.42 0.55 5.40
CA ASP A 112 -9.24 1.77 5.34
C ASP A 112 -8.41 3.04 5.67
N GLU A 113 -7.46 2.93 6.58
CA GLU A 113 -6.59 4.03 7.02
C GLU A 113 -5.44 4.32 6.04
N TYR A 114 -4.79 3.28 5.50
CA TYR A 114 -3.52 3.40 4.80
C TYR A 114 -3.59 3.35 3.28
N GLU A 115 -4.66 2.83 2.65
CA GLU A 115 -4.78 2.90 1.19
C GLU A 115 -4.75 4.35 0.70
N LYS A 116 -5.59 5.20 1.30
CA LYS A 116 -5.64 6.63 0.96
C LYS A 116 -4.33 7.37 1.26
N LYS A 117 -3.63 7.00 2.34
CA LYS A 117 -2.34 7.60 2.71
C LYS A 117 -1.23 7.19 1.76
N GLY A 118 -1.18 5.90 1.40
CA GLY A 118 -0.26 5.38 0.40
C GLY A 118 -0.45 6.09 -0.94
N ASP A 119 -1.70 6.19 -1.42
CA ASP A 119 -2.00 6.89 -2.67
C ASP A 119 -1.61 8.37 -2.64
N ALA A 120 -1.92 9.07 -1.54
CA ALA A 120 -1.53 10.48 -1.39
C ALA A 120 -0.01 10.66 -1.37
N TYR A 121 0.72 9.74 -0.73
CA TYR A 121 2.18 9.73 -0.73
C TYR A 121 2.74 9.43 -2.13
N ALA A 122 2.21 8.42 -2.83
CA ALA A 122 2.62 8.11 -4.20
C ALA A 122 2.44 9.32 -5.12
N GLN A 123 1.33 10.05 -4.98
CA GLN A 123 1.10 11.29 -5.75
C GLN A 123 2.10 12.40 -5.41
N SER A 124 2.51 12.55 -4.14
CA SER A 124 3.51 13.57 -3.78
C SER A 124 4.90 13.22 -4.33
N VAL A 125 5.27 11.93 -4.29
CA VAL A 125 6.50 11.42 -4.94
C VAL A 125 6.43 11.63 -6.44
N ARG A 126 5.28 11.36 -7.07
CA ARG A 126 5.09 11.58 -8.51
C ARG A 126 5.25 13.05 -8.90
N ARG A 127 4.75 13.99 -8.10
CA ARG A 127 5.00 15.42 -8.34
C ARG A 127 6.49 15.74 -8.26
N THR A 128 7.17 15.21 -7.25
CA THR A 128 8.62 15.37 -7.11
C THR A 128 9.38 14.83 -8.33
N PHE A 129 8.93 13.69 -8.88
CA PHE A 129 9.47 13.11 -10.11
C PHE A 129 9.23 14.02 -11.33
N ASP A 130 7.99 14.46 -11.53
CA ASP A 130 7.58 15.33 -12.63
C ASP A 130 8.24 16.73 -12.56
N ASP A 131 8.65 17.19 -11.37
CA ASP A 131 9.26 18.51 -11.13
C ASP A 131 10.80 18.49 -11.11
N LYS A 132 11.42 17.30 -11.03
CA LYS A 132 12.88 17.15 -11.00
C LYS A 132 13.49 17.59 -12.33
N ARG A 133 14.54 18.40 -12.29
CA ARG A 133 15.22 18.93 -13.48
C ARG A 133 16.71 18.65 -13.44
N CYS A 134 17.29 18.35 -14.60
CA CYS A 134 18.72 18.33 -14.79
C CYS A 134 19.18 19.77 -15.04
N THR A 135 20.13 20.26 -14.25
CA THR A 135 20.69 21.59 -14.47
C THR A 135 21.54 21.63 -15.75
N ALA A 136 21.68 22.80 -16.36
CA ALA A 136 22.40 22.95 -17.64
C ALA A 136 23.88 22.51 -17.56
N THR A 137 24.48 22.56 -16.38
CA THR A 137 25.85 22.10 -16.10
C THR A 137 25.89 20.87 -15.20
N GLY A 138 24.75 20.20 -15.02
CA GLY A 138 24.59 19.06 -14.11
C GLY A 138 25.17 17.77 -14.67
N ASP A 139 25.51 16.86 -13.77
CA ASP A 139 25.86 15.49 -14.16
C ASP A 139 24.58 14.71 -14.50
N VAL A 140 24.40 14.43 -15.78
CA VAL A 140 23.24 13.70 -16.31
C VAL A 140 23.13 12.30 -15.70
N ARG A 141 24.25 11.63 -15.40
CA ARG A 141 24.20 10.29 -14.81
C ARG A 141 23.66 10.34 -13.39
N ALA A 142 24.19 11.24 -12.57
CA ALA A 142 23.70 11.46 -11.22
C ALA A 142 22.21 11.88 -11.21
N HIS A 143 21.78 12.69 -12.17
CA HIS A 143 20.36 13.05 -12.31
C HIS A 143 19.48 11.84 -12.65
N ILE A 144 19.91 10.95 -13.53
CA ILE A 144 19.18 9.71 -13.85
C ILE A 144 19.13 8.79 -12.63
N ASP A 145 20.22 8.66 -11.88
CA ASP A 145 20.25 7.87 -10.65
C ASP A 145 19.26 8.41 -9.60
N ASP A 146 19.20 9.73 -9.42
CA ASP A 146 18.20 10.37 -8.56
C ASP A 146 16.76 10.08 -9.00
N MET A 147 16.50 10.14 -10.32
CA MET A 147 15.18 9.86 -10.91
C MET A 147 14.78 8.39 -10.68
N GLU A 148 15.73 7.46 -10.78
CA GLU A 148 15.53 6.05 -10.47
C GLU A 148 15.19 5.84 -8.99
N GLU A 149 15.84 6.57 -8.08
CA GLU A 149 15.50 6.52 -6.65
C GLU A 149 14.09 7.06 -6.38
N ILE A 150 13.67 8.12 -7.07
CA ILE A 150 12.30 8.64 -6.96
C ILE A 150 11.29 7.63 -7.51
N ARG A 151 11.59 6.98 -8.65
CA ARG A 151 10.75 5.90 -9.20
C ARG A 151 10.59 4.76 -8.19
N ALA A 152 11.69 4.27 -7.60
CA ALA A 152 11.64 3.19 -6.63
C ALA A 152 10.80 3.56 -5.39
N ARG A 153 10.84 4.83 -4.96
CA ARG A 153 9.97 5.35 -3.88
C ARG A 153 8.50 5.37 -4.29
N TYR A 154 8.19 5.74 -5.53
CA TYR A 154 6.82 5.72 -6.06
C TYR A 154 6.30 4.27 -6.10
N ASP A 155 7.06 3.35 -6.70
CA ASP A 155 6.66 1.95 -6.85
C ASP A 155 6.45 1.24 -5.50
N ALA A 156 7.17 1.65 -4.45
CA ALA A 156 6.98 1.13 -3.10
C ALA A 156 5.69 1.62 -2.41
N ALA A 157 5.17 2.78 -2.86
CA ALA A 157 4.09 3.53 -2.24
C ALA A 157 2.79 3.56 -3.06
N ALA A 158 2.82 3.12 -4.31
CA ALA A 158 1.68 3.05 -5.21
C ALA A 158 1.10 1.63 -5.28
N SER A 159 -0.18 1.52 -5.63
CA SER A 159 -0.83 0.23 -5.93
C SER A 159 -0.30 -0.40 -7.22
N GLU A 160 0.05 0.44 -8.19
CA GLU A 160 0.62 0.06 -9.47
C GLU A 160 1.97 0.76 -9.67
N PRO A 161 2.97 0.07 -10.24
CA PRO A 161 4.25 0.68 -10.53
C PRO A 161 4.13 1.72 -11.65
N MET A 162 5.08 2.64 -11.70
CA MET A 162 5.16 3.58 -12.81
C MET A 162 5.52 2.86 -14.11
N LEU A 163 4.75 3.16 -15.16
CA LEU A 163 4.98 2.64 -16.50
C LEU A 163 6.31 3.14 -17.06
N ASP A 164 7.03 2.28 -17.77
CA ASP A 164 8.30 2.63 -18.41
C ASP A 164 8.15 3.81 -19.38
N SER A 165 7.05 3.86 -20.14
CA SER A 165 6.77 4.98 -21.05
C SER A 165 6.62 6.32 -20.32
N GLU A 166 6.05 6.32 -19.11
CA GLU A 166 5.93 7.54 -18.31
C GLU A 166 7.27 7.96 -17.73
N TYR A 167 8.05 6.99 -17.26
CA TYR A 167 9.41 7.19 -16.78
C TYR A 167 10.31 7.80 -17.86
N TYR A 168 10.38 7.19 -19.04
CA TYR A 168 11.22 7.67 -20.14
C TYR A 168 10.80 9.07 -20.61
N ARG A 169 9.48 9.32 -20.70
CA ARG A 169 8.97 10.65 -21.05
C ARG A 169 9.43 11.71 -20.06
N ALA A 170 9.32 11.44 -18.76
CA ALA A 170 9.73 12.38 -17.73
C ALA A 170 11.24 12.59 -17.70
N ILE A 171 12.04 11.54 -17.94
CA ILE A 171 13.50 11.68 -18.05
C ILE A 171 13.88 12.60 -19.22
N VAL A 172 13.31 12.37 -20.41
CA VAL A 172 13.59 13.21 -21.57
C VAL A 172 13.17 14.66 -21.31
N ASP A 173 11.98 14.86 -20.74
CA ASP A 173 11.49 16.20 -20.41
C ASP A 173 12.36 16.87 -19.33
N SER A 174 12.86 16.13 -18.33
CA SER A 174 13.66 16.68 -17.24
C SER A 174 15.00 17.30 -17.65
N GLY A 175 15.50 16.96 -18.84
CA GLY A 175 16.71 17.53 -19.44
C GLY A 175 16.44 18.60 -20.50
N ALA A 176 15.18 18.86 -20.85
CA ALA A 176 14.82 19.86 -21.85
C ALA A 176 14.96 21.28 -21.29
N SER A 177 15.52 22.20 -22.09
CA SER A 177 15.59 23.62 -21.72
C SER A 177 14.23 24.34 -21.83
N ARG A 178 13.29 23.75 -22.59
CA ARG A 178 11.90 24.22 -22.72
C ARG A 178 11.01 22.99 -22.67
N HIS A 179 10.13 22.95 -21.67
CA HIS A 179 9.25 21.80 -21.41
C HIS A 179 7.97 21.88 -22.24
N MET A 180 7.42 20.72 -22.61
CA MET A 180 6.16 20.63 -23.34
C MET A 180 5.13 19.88 -22.49
N SER A 181 4.04 20.56 -22.14
CA SER A 181 2.89 19.96 -21.44
C SER A 181 1.63 20.13 -22.28
N SER A 182 0.85 19.05 -22.42
CA SER A 182 -0.48 19.10 -23.03
C SER A 182 -1.56 19.65 -22.08
N LEU A 183 -1.21 19.90 -20.82
CA LEU A 183 -2.13 20.35 -19.77
C LEU A 183 -1.85 21.81 -19.43
N GLY A 184 -2.72 22.72 -19.90
CA GLY A 184 -2.62 24.15 -19.62
C GLY A 184 -2.67 24.51 -18.13
N SER A 185 -3.34 23.69 -17.31
CA SER A 185 -3.42 23.88 -15.85
C SER A 185 -2.11 23.67 -15.10
N ARG A 186 -1.07 23.15 -15.76
CA ARG A 186 0.27 22.99 -15.16
C ARG A 186 1.12 24.26 -15.23
N PHE A 187 0.68 25.29 -15.94
CA PHE A 187 1.39 26.56 -16.06
C PHE A 187 0.79 27.59 -15.10
N VAL A 188 1.64 28.23 -14.30
CA VAL A 188 1.34 29.38 -13.44
C VAL A 188 0.97 30.58 -14.30
N THR A 189 1.70 30.79 -15.38
CA THR A 189 1.39 31.81 -16.38
C THR A 189 1.23 31.14 -17.72
N LEU A 190 0.07 31.24 -18.36
CA LEU A 190 -0.13 30.70 -19.70
C LEU A 190 -0.56 31.83 -20.61
N ARG A 191 0.23 32.10 -21.66
CA ARG A 191 -0.07 33.14 -22.63
C ARG A 191 -0.04 32.60 -24.06
N PRO A 192 -0.91 33.10 -24.94
CA PRO A 192 -0.83 32.78 -26.36
C PRO A 192 0.45 33.32 -26.98
N ILE A 193 1.02 32.57 -27.91
CA ILE A 193 2.16 32.97 -28.75
C ILE A 193 1.81 32.79 -30.23
N PRO A 194 2.51 33.51 -31.14
CA PRO A 194 2.45 33.17 -32.56
C PRO A 194 2.79 31.68 -32.75
N PRO A 195 2.06 30.94 -33.61
CA PRO A 195 2.30 29.53 -33.85
C PRO A 195 3.77 29.25 -34.16
N HIS A 196 4.45 28.53 -33.27
CA HIS A 196 5.86 28.19 -33.41
C HIS A 196 5.99 26.73 -33.89
N PRO A 197 6.59 26.47 -35.07
CA PRO A 197 6.65 25.13 -35.62
C PRO A 197 7.65 24.24 -34.86
N ILE A 198 7.22 23.03 -34.56
CA ILE A 198 8.01 21.95 -33.97
C ILE A 198 7.99 20.79 -34.95
N ILE A 199 9.15 20.41 -35.45
CA ILE A 199 9.29 19.39 -36.49
C ILE A 199 9.72 18.09 -35.83
N ALA A 200 8.88 17.05 -35.93
CA ALA A 200 9.22 15.70 -35.48
C ALA A 200 10.24 15.05 -36.43
N ALA A 201 10.93 14.01 -35.94
CA ALA A 201 11.96 13.30 -36.70
C ALA A 201 11.45 12.71 -38.03
N GLU A 202 10.17 12.35 -38.09
CA GLU A 202 9.47 11.85 -39.29
C GLU A 202 8.96 12.95 -40.24
N GLY A 203 9.22 14.22 -39.92
CA GLY A 203 8.82 15.39 -40.72
C GLY A 203 7.44 15.96 -40.41
N ALA A 204 6.70 15.37 -39.46
CA ALA A 204 5.42 15.95 -39.00
C ALA A 204 5.66 17.31 -38.32
N VAL A 205 4.81 18.30 -38.64
CA VAL A 205 4.91 19.67 -38.09
C VAL A 205 3.79 19.93 -37.10
N PHE A 206 4.15 20.15 -35.85
CA PHE A 206 3.26 20.60 -34.79
C PHE A 206 3.46 22.10 -34.56
N HIS A 207 2.47 22.80 -34.01
CA HIS A 207 2.61 24.22 -33.71
C HIS A 207 2.34 24.46 -32.23
N ALA A 208 3.32 25.00 -31.51
CA ALA A 208 3.10 25.54 -30.17
C ALA A 208 2.37 26.88 -30.29
N THR A 209 1.21 27.00 -29.64
CA THR A 209 0.35 28.19 -29.69
C THR A 209 0.27 28.92 -28.35
N MET A 210 0.82 28.34 -27.29
CA MET A 210 0.86 28.93 -25.95
C MET A 210 2.23 28.65 -25.32
N GLU A 211 2.71 29.57 -24.49
CA GLU A 211 3.89 29.38 -23.65
C GLU A 211 3.58 29.82 -22.21
N GLY A 212 4.34 29.28 -21.27
CA GLY A 212 4.11 29.54 -19.87
C GLY A 212 5.21 29.02 -18.96
N ASP A 213 5.22 29.58 -17.75
CA ASP A 213 6.02 29.11 -16.61
C ASP A 213 5.14 28.29 -15.67
#